data_AF-A0AAW0ICZ6-F1
#
_entry.id   AF-A0AAW0ICZ6-F1
#
_cell.length_a   1.000
_cell.length_b   1.000
_cell.length_c   1.000
_cell.angle_alpha   90.00
_cell.angle_beta   90.00
_cell.angle_gamma   90.00
#
_symmetry.space_group_name_H-M   'P 1'
#
loop_
_entity.id
_entity.type
_entity.pdbx_description
1 polymer ?
#
loop_
_entity_poly.entity_id
_entity_poly.type
_entity_poly.pdbx_seq_one_letter_code
_entity_poly.pdbx_strand_id
1 'polypeptide(L)'
;MSVTTSLSLSPHAHLSPPLPPMSILRGLNLHNHLNLRSRSRNHRLFRSLAVAAVRQDTTVWTQAPLTEIEPAAESLFHVTIDVSDAPDLAVSHTRPGQYLQLRVPEVEKPSFLAIASPPSFSEARGAFEFLVKSVAGSTAELLCGLKKGDVVELSQVMGRGFDIDRVDPPESFPTLLIFATGSGIRVEFLLLRIAIYTLWPEPHPLSVMPMKAD
;
A
#
# COMPACT_ATOMS: atom_id res chain seq x y z
N MET A 1 -13.14 -73.44 13.46
CA MET A 1 -12.71 -73.60 14.86
C MET A 1 -11.35 -72.95 15.00
N SER A 2 -11.30 -71.81 15.67
CA SER A 2 -10.11 -70.96 15.80
C SER A 2 -9.23 -71.45 16.93
N VAL A 3 -7.91 -71.49 16.72
CA VAL A 3 -6.91 -71.66 17.78
C VAL A 3 -5.80 -70.65 17.56
N THR A 4 -5.50 -69.93 18.64
CA THR A 4 -4.52 -68.86 18.80
C THR A 4 -3.21 -69.44 19.31
N THR A 5 -2.04 -69.02 18.82
CA THR A 5 -0.89 -68.65 19.69
C THR A 5 0.19 -67.85 18.95
N SER A 6 0.77 -66.92 19.71
CA SER A 6 1.77 -65.88 19.43
C SER A 6 3.21 -66.37 19.20
N LEU A 7 4.07 -65.52 18.62
CA LEU A 7 5.30 -64.97 19.26
C LEU A 7 6.03 -63.93 18.38
N SER A 8 6.71 -63.02 19.10
CA SER A 8 7.50 -61.82 18.75
C SER A 8 8.74 -62.00 17.85
N LEU A 9 9.14 -60.99 17.04
CA LEU A 9 10.39 -60.20 17.19
C LEU A 9 10.65 -59.20 16.01
N SER A 10 10.64 -57.89 16.34
CA SER A 10 11.58 -56.80 15.95
C SER A 10 11.93 -56.43 14.47
N PRO A 11 12.37 -55.18 14.21
CA PRO A 11 12.10 -54.40 13.00
C PRO A 11 13.26 -54.39 12.00
N HIS A 12 12.99 -54.18 10.71
CA HIS A 12 14.01 -53.79 9.72
C HIS A 12 13.56 -52.54 8.97
N ALA A 13 14.28 -51.45 9.22
CA ALA A 13 14.19 -50.18 8.53
C ALA A 13 14.91 -50.26 7.17
N HIS A 14 14.27 -49.77 6.11
CA HIS A 14 14.93 -49.52 4.83
C HIS A 14 15.26 -48.04 4.70
N LEU A 15 16.57 -47.75 4.75
CA LEU A 15 17.21 -46.47 4.52
C LEU A 15 17.33 -46.21 3.01
N SER A 16 16.82 -45.06 2.54
CA SER A 16 17.25 -44.44 1.28
C SER A 16 18.23 -43.31 1.61
N PRO A 17 19.44 -43.28 1.01
CA PRO A 17 20.47 -42.30 1.36
C PRO A 17 20.24 -40.92 0.71
N PRO A 18 20.54 -39.82 1.42
CA PRO A 18 20.53 -38.45 0.91
C PRO A 18 21.79 -38.12 0.11
N LEU A 19 21.64 -37.31 -0.95
CA LEU A 19 22.75 -36.77 -1.75
C LEU A 19 23.53 -35.70 -0.96
N PRO A 20 24.89 -35.72 -0.97
CA PRO A 20 25.74 -34.75 -0.29
C PRO A 20 25.98 -33.44 -1.09
N PRO A 21 26.52 -32.39 -0.43
CA PRO A 21 26.48 -31.00 -0.86
C PRO A 21 27.70 -30.59 -1.69
N MET A 22 27.57 -29.55 -2.53
CA MET A 22 28.74 -28.91 -3.15
C MET A 22 28.93 -27.46 -2.69
N SER A 23 30.18 -27.24 -2.32
CA SER A 23 30.77 -26.15 -1.56
C SER A 23 31.16 -24.92 -2.37
N ILE A 24 31.08 -23.77 -1.69
CA ILE A 24 31.86 -22.53 -1.80
C ILE A 24 33.15 -22.67 -2.64
N LEU A 25 33.25 -21.92 -3.75
CA LEU A 25 34.53 -21.65 -4.40
C LEU A 25 35.11 -20.33 -3.86
N ARG A 26 36.17 -20.46 -3.05
CA ARG A 26 37.07 -19.37 -2.68
C ARG A 26 38.04 -19.09 -3.84
N GLY A 27 38.19 -17.81 -4.16
CA GLY A 27 39.49 -17.15 -4.39
C GLY A 27 40.32 -17.54 -5.61
N LEU A 28 40.44 -16.61 -6.56
CA LEU A 28 41.68 -16.43 -7.32
C LEU A 28 42.12 -14.97 -7.17
N ASN A 29 43.32 -14.81 -6.62
CA ASN A 29 44.03 -13.57 -6.40
C ASN A 29 45.43 -13.77 -7.01
N LEU A 30 45.77 -13.02 -8.06
CA LEU A 30 47.16 -12.77 -8.50
C LEU A 30 47.13 -11.57 -9.49
N HIS A 31 47.31 -10.35 -8.99
CA HIS A 31 48.59 -9.61 -8.94
C HIS A 31 49.20 -9.27 -10.32
N ASN A 32 49.15 -7.99 -10.69
CA ASN A 32 50.27 -7.20 -11.22
C ASN A 32 49.88 -5.70 -11.18
N HIS A 33 50.40 -4.93 -10.23
CA HIS A 33 51.60 -4.08 -10.35
C HIS A 33 51.48 -2.92 -11.35
N LEU A 34 50.93 -1.79 -10.88
CA LEU A 34 51.45 -0.47 -11.25
C LEU A 34 51.53 0.41 -10.00
N ASN A 35 52.77 0.69 -9.61
CA ASN A 35 53.14 1.66 -8.59
C ASN A 35 52.92 3.08 -9.15
N LEU A 36 52.04 3.87 -8.53
CA LEU A 36 52.21 5.31 -8.49
C LEU A 36 52.10 5.80 -7.05
N ARG A 37 53.15 6.50 -6.66
CA ARG A 37 53.52 6.88 -5.31
C ARG A 37 52.55 7.88 -4.70
N SER A 38 52.27 7.62 -3.42
CA SER A 38 51.89 8.55 -2.35
C SER A 38 52.12 10.04 -2.64
N ARG A 39 51.05 10.84 -2.48
CA ARG A 39 51.17 12.15 -1.85
C ARG A 39 50.04 12.37 -0.85
N SER A 40 50.49 12.34 0.39
CA SER A 40 49.82 12.60 1.66
C SER A 40 48.98 13.89 1.71
N ARG A 41 48.00 13.85 2.64
CA ARG A 41 47.41 14.96 3.42
C ARG A 41 46.40 15.88 2.73
N ASN A 42 45.12 15.75 3.09
CA ASN A 42 44.54 16.52 4.20
C ASN A 42 42.99 16.42 4.30
N HIS A 43 42.52 16.26 5.53
CA HIS A 43 41.26 16.77 6.08
C HIS A 43 39.93 16.48 5.32
N ARG A 44 39.18 15.49 5.82
CA ARG A 44 37.97 15.76 6.63
C ARG A 44 37.30 14.45 7.07
N LEU A 45 37.37 14.23 8.39
CA LEU A 45 36.48 13.35 9.14
C LEU A 45 35.04 13.83 8.94
N PHE A 46 34.29 13.24 8.02
CA PHE A 46 32.84 13.35 8.05
C PHE A 46 32.31 12.19 8.89
N ARG A 47 32.09 12.48 10.17
CA ARG A 47 31.27 11.68 11.07
C ARG A 47 29.91 11.52 10.39
N SER A 48 29.57 10.31 9.96
CA SER A 48 28.21 9.95 9.61
C SER A 48 27.36 10.06 10.86
N LEU A 49 26.72 11.21 11.04
CA LEU A 49 25.64 11.37 12.01
C LEU A 49 24.54 10.41 11.58
N ALA A 50 24.32 9.36 12.36
CA ALA A 50 23.06 8.65 12.33
C ALA A 50 21.97 9.68 12.67
N VAL A 51 21.25 10.14 11.66
CA VAL A 51 20.00 10.87 11.87
C VAL A 51 19.03 9.85 12.45
N ALA A 52 18.98 9.79 13.78
CA ALA A 52 17.80 9.26 14.44
C ALA A 52 16.63 10.08 13.90
N ALA A 53 15.77 9.43 13.11
CA ALA A 53 14.57 10.05 12.60
C ALA A 53 13.77 10.56 13.80
N VAL A 54 13.78 11.88 14.01
CA VAL A 54 12.89 12.53 14.95
C VAL A 54 11.49 12.26 14.42
N ARG A 55 10.78 11.33 15.06
CA ARG A 55 9.34 11.20 14.91
C ARG A 55 8.75 12.44 15.55
N GLN A 56 8.59 13.50 14.76
CA GLN A 56 7.77 14.63 15.15
C GLN A 56 6.34 14.12 15.17
N ASP A 57 5.86 13.75 16.36
CA ASP A 57 4.44 13.50 16.61
C ASP A 57 3.72 14.85 16.73
N THR A 58 3.84 15.66 15.68
CA THR A 58 3.14 16.95 15.47
C THR A 58 2.03 16.82 14.44
N THR A 59 1.66 15.59 14.08
CA THR A 59 0.51 15.36 13.20
C THR A 59 -0.75 15.83 13.91
N VAL A 60 -1.34 16.92 13.40
CA VAL A 60 -2.66 17.37 13.83
C VAL A 60 -3.67 16.35 13.34
N TRP A 61 -4.33 15.69 14.28
CA TRP A 61 -5.37 14.70 14.02
C TRP A 61 -6.74 15.38 14.03
N THR A 62 -7.51 15.17 12.96
CA THR A 62 -8.86 15.69 12.80
C THR A 62 -9.84 14.55 12.98
N GLN A 63 -10.77 14.68 13.93
CA GLN A 63 -11.83 13.70 14.13
C GLN A 63 -12.91 13.88 13.07
N ALA A 64 -13.32 12.78 12.46
CA ALA A 64 -14.27 12.77 11.36
C ALA A 64 -15.15 11.52 11.43
N PRO A 65 -16.49 11.64 11.33
CA PRO A 65 -17.38 10.50 11.38
C PRO A 65 -17.45 9.76 10.04
N LEU A 66 -17.63 8.45 10.12
CA LEU A 66 -17.93 7.60 8.98
C LEU A 66 -19.37 7.81 8.53
N THR A 67 -19.58 8.08 7.25
CA THR A 67 -20.93 8.22 6.68
C THR A 67 -21.42 6.96 6.01
N GLU A 68 -20.51 6.15 5.48
CA GLU A 68 -20.82 4.93 4.73
C GLU A 68 -19.66 3.93 4.81
N ILE A 69 -19.99 2.66 5.00
CA ILE A 69 -19.06 1.53 4.88
C ILE A 69 -19.82 0.41 4.17
N GLU A 70 -19.45 0.10 2.94
CA GLU A 70 -20.13 -0.90 2.11
C GLU A 70 -19.12 -1.84 1.44
N PRO A 71 -19.44 -3.14 1.30
CA PRO A 71 -18.59 -4.06 0.54
C PRO A 71 -18.51 -3.66 -0.94
N ALA A 72 -17.31 -3.48 -1.46
CA ALA A 72 -17.05 -3.22 -2.89
C ALA A 72 -16.62 -4.50 -3.64
N ALA A 73 -15.94 -5.43 -2.96
CA ALA A 73 -15.57 -6.76 -3.46
C ALA A 73 -15.18 -7.68 -2.28
N GLU A 74 -14.66 -8.88 -2.57
CA GLU A 74 -14.16 -9.78 -1.53
C GLU A 74 -13.04 -9.12 -0.71
N SER A 75 -13.30 -8.93 0.58
CA SER A 75 -12.40 -8.24 1.51
C SER A 75 -12.03 -6.80 1.13
N LEU A 76 -12.81 -6.15 0.25
CA LEU A 76 -12.62 -4.76 -0.17
C LEU A 76 -13.87 -3.95 0.15
N PHE A 77 -13.70 -2.80 0.78
CA PHE A 77 -14.78 -1.96 1.28
C PHE A 77 -14.65 -0.55 0.72
N HIS A 78 -15.78 0.02 0.31
CA HIS A 78 -15.95 1.43 0.07
C HIS A 78 -16.24 2.13 1.40
N VAL A 79 -15.45 3.13 1.74
CA VAL A 79 -15.55 3.85 3.01
C VAL A 79 -15.64 5.33 2.71
N THR A 80 -16.69 5.99 3.21
CA THR A 80 -16.89 7.44 3.08
C THR A 80 -16.78 8.09 4.45
N ILE A 81 -16.02 9.17 4.53
CA ILE A 81 -15.77 9.93 5.77
C ILE A 81 -16.18 11.37 5.54
N ASP A 82 -16.97 11.91 6.45
CA ASP A 82 -17.42 13.30 6.43
C ASP A 82 -16.36 14.21 7.07
N VAL A 83 -15.92 15.18 6.29
CA VAL A 83 -14.95 16.21 6.68
C VAL A 83 -15.54 17.62 6.55
N SER A 84 -16.88 17.74 6.52
CA SER A 84 -17.57 19.03 6.43
C SER A 84 -17.28 19.96 7.61
N ASP A 85 -17.05 19.38 8.80
CA ASP A 85 -16.61 20.10 10.00
C ASP A 85 -15.11 20.49 9.96
N ALA A 86 -14.37 20.05 8.94
CA ALA A 86 -12.94 20.31 8.74
C ALA A 86 -12.65 20.81 7.31
N PRO A 87 -13.17 21.99 6.90
CA PRO A 87 -13.05 22.49 5.53
C PRO A 87 -11.60 22.69 5.09
N ASP A 88 -10.69 23.06 6.02
CA ASP A 88 -9.26 23.20 5.72
C ASP A 88 -8.64 21.87 5.26
N LEU A 89 -9.09 20.75 5.86
CA LEU A 89 -8.64 19.42 5.46
C LEU A 89 -9.18 19.07 4.06
N ALA A 90 -10.45 19.36 3.78
CA ALA A 90 -11.05 19.14 2.47
C ALA A 90 -10.34 19.94 1.36
N VAL A 91 -10.05 21.22 1.59
CA VAL A 91 -9.35 22.11 0.64
C VAL A 91 -7.90 21.70 0.41
N SER A 92 -7.26 21.03 1.39
CA SER A 92 -5.89 20.52 1.23
C SER A 92 -5.78 19.38 0.20
N HIS A 93 -6.89 18.70 -0.13
CA HIS A 93 -6.97 17.73 -1.21
C HIS A 93 -7.10 18.46 -2.55
N THR A 94 -5.96 18.66 -3.21
CA THR A 94 -5.85 19.49 -4.42
C THR A 94 -5.61 18.67 -5.69
N ARG A 95 -5.11 17.44 -5.55
CA ARG A 95 -4.76 16.59 -6.70
C ARG A 95 -5.16 15.14 -6.46
N PRO A 96 -5.71 14.46 -7.47
CA PRO A 96 -5.98 13.03 -7.37
C PRO A 96 -4.71 12.23 -7.03
N GLY A 97 -4.84 11.12 -6.30
CA GLY A 97 -3.71 10.28 -5.90
C GLY A 97 -2.96 10.76 -4.66
N GLN A 98 -3.43 11.83 -4.04
CA GLN A 98 -3.05 12.17 -2.68
C GLN A 98 -3.57 11.13 -1.68
N TYR A 99 -2.95 11.09 -0.51
CA TYR A 99 -3.24 10.12 0.54
C TYR A 99 -3.09 10.77 1.90
N LEU A 100 -3.62 10.13 2.93
CA LEU A 100 -3.48 10.59 4.32
C LEU A 100 -3.25 9.41 5.26
N GLN A 101 -2.96 9.71 6.52
CA GLN A 101 -3.00 8.72 7.59
C GLN A 101 -4.39 8.72 8.22
N LEU A 102 -4.92 7.51 8.41
CA LEU A 102 -6.14 7.27 9.17
C LEU A 102 -5.81 6.36 10.34
N ARG A 103 -6.30 6.70 11.53
CA ARG A 103 -6.33 5.76 12.66
C ARG A 103 -7.71 5.69 13.29
N VAL A 104 -8.02 4.53 13.84
CA VAL A 104 -9.16 4.36 14.75
C VAL A 104 -8.72 4.87 16.12
N PRO A 105 -9.57 5.60 16.87
CA PRO A 105 -9.25 5.98 18.24
C PRO A 105 -8.77 4.77 19.06
N GLU A 106 -7.84 4.99 19.98
CA GLU A 106 -7.23 3.94 20.83
C GLU A 106 -6.28 2.96 20.10
N VAL A 107 -6.22 3.00 18.77
CA VAL A 107 -5.25 2.22 17.97
C VAL A 107 -4.06 3.10 17.62
N GLU A 108 -2.90 2.83 18.23
CA GLU A 108 -1.70 3.66 18.05
C GLU A 108 -1.15 3.67 16.61
N LYS A 109 -1.39 2.60 15.84
CA LYS A 109 -0.80 2.45 14.51
C LYS A 109 -1.73 3.00 13.42
N PRO A 110 -1.42 4.16 12.81
CA PRO A 110 -2.17 4.65 11.66
C PRO A 110 -1.91 3.80 10.42
N SER A 111 -2.89 3.82 9.51
CA SER A 111 -2.79 3.28 8.16
C SER A 111 -2.71 4.42 7.16
N PHE A 112 -1.83 4.30 6.17
CA PHE A 112 -1.83 5.22 5.02
C PHE A 112 -2.91 4.78 4.03
N LEU A 113 -3.81 5.69 3.67
CA LEU A 113 -4.91 5.44 2.75
C LEU A 113 -4.93 6.52 1.67
N ALA A 114 -5.03 6.08 0.42
CA ALA A 114 -5.17 6.98 -0.71
C ALA A 114 -6.63 7.41 -0.87
N ILE A 115 -6.84 8.70 -1.15
CA ILE A 115 -8.17 9.28 -1.32
C ILE A 115 -8.71 8.87 -2.69
N ALA A 116 -9.80 8.12 -2.70
CA ALA A 116 -10.46 7.53 -3.87
C ALA A 116 -11.45 8.43 -4.59
N SER A 117 -11.88 9.51 -3.95
CA SER A 117 -12.64 10.58 -4.57
C SER A 117 -11.71 11.59 -5.26
N PRO A 118 -12.17 12.32 -6.30
CA PRO A 118 -11.42 13.46 -6.86
C PRO A 118 -11.45 14.69 -5.92
N PRO A 119 -10.53 15.66 -6.06
CA PRO A 119 -10.55 16.93 -5.31
C PRO A 119 -11.89 17.67 -5.36
N SER A 120 -12.52 17.71 -6.53
CA SER A 120 -13.82 18.36 -6.74
C SER A 120 -14.95 17.73 -5.91
N PHE A 121 -14.87 16.43 -5.62
CA PHE A 121 -15.82 15.77 -4.74
C PHE A 121 -15.64 16.24 -3.30
N SER A 122 -14.40 16.36 -2.83
CA SER A 122 -14.10 16.82 -1.48
C SER A 122 -14.55 18.26 -1.26
N GLU A 123 -14.36 19.12 -2.26
CA GLU A 123 -14.84 20.51 -2.22
C GLU A 123 -16.38 20.59 -2.24
N ALA A 124 -17.04 19.82 -3.11
CA ALA A 124 -18.49 19.90 -3.28
C ALA A 124 -19.30 19.18 -2.19
N ARG A 125 -18.77 18.06 -1.66
CA ARG A 125 -19.48 17.21 -0.69
C ARG A 125 -18.95 17.33 0.73
N GLY A 126 -17.78 17.92 0.93
CA GLY A 126 -17.12 17.92 2.24
C GLY A 126 -16.80 16.51 2.72
N ALA A 127 -16.43 15.60 1.81
CA ALA A 127 -16.22 14.20 2.14
C ALA A 127 -15.00 13.62 1.42
N PHE A 128 -14.43 12.57 2.00
CA PHE A 128 -13.43 11.73 1.37
C PHE A 128 -13.96 10.31 1.20
N GLU A 129 -13.71 9.74 0.02
CA GLU A 129 -13.98 8.33 -0.23
C GLU A 129 -12.66 7.54 -0.22
N PHE A 130 -12.72 6.31 0.25
CA PHE A 130 -11.58 5.39 0.31
C PHE A 130 -12.00 3.99 -0.17
N LEU A 131 -11.02 3.27 -0.72
CA LEU A 131 -11.14 1.84 -0.98
C LEU A 131 -10.16 1.09 -0.06
N VAL A 132 -10.72 0.36 0.89
CA VAL A 132 -9.97 -0.26 1.98
C VAL A 132 -10.06 -1.77 1.85
N LYS A 133 -8.90 -2.41 1.73
CA LYS A 133 -8.82 -3.88 1.81
C LYS A 133 -8.68 -4.28 3.27
N SER A 134 -9.61 -5.09 3.77
CA SER A 134 -9.50 -5.70 5.09
C SER A 134 -8.33 -6.68 5.08
N VAL A 135 -7.44 -6.55 6.06
CA VAL A 135 -6.28 -7.43 6.26
C VAL A 135 -6.24 -7.79 7.73
N ALA A 136 -6.32 -9.09 8.01
CA ALA A 136 -6.34 -9.62 9.38
C ALA A 136 -5.19 -9.07 10.24
N GLY A 137 -5.51 -8.63 11.45
CA GLY A 137 -4.58 -8.04 12.42
C GLY A 137 -4.11 -6.63 12.08
N SER A 138 -4.82 -5.90 11.22
CA SER A 138 -4.43 -4.53 10.82
C SER A 138 -5.50 -3.49 11.17
N THR A 139 -5.09 -2.21 11.22
CA THR A 139 -6.01 -1.07 11.34
C THR A 139 -7.05 -1.04 10.23
N ALA A 140 -6.75 -1.61 9.05
CA ALA A 140 -7.70 -1.70 7.94
C ALA A 140 -8.83 -2.71 8.22
N GLU A 141 -8.55 -3.82 8.90
CA GLU A 141 -9.60 -4.76 9.34
C GLU A 141 -10.53 -4.08 10.36
N LEU A 142 -9.95 -3.37 11.34
CA LEU A 142 -10.74 -2.62 12.31
C LEU A 142 -11.62 -1.58 11.64
N LEU A 143 -11.06 -0.79 10.71
CA LEU A 143 -11.79 0.21 9.94
C LEU A 143 -12.97 -0.41 9.16
N CYS A 144 -12.77 -1.56 8.50
CA CYS A 144 -13.82 -2.25 7.76
C CYS A 144 -14.92 -2.84 8.66
N GLY A 145 -14.67 -3.01 9.96
CA GLY A 145 -15.64 -3.46 10.95
C GLY A 145 -16.44 -2.33 11.64
N LEU A 146 -16.10 -1.06 11.36
CA LEU A 146 -16.81 0.09 11.90
C LEU A 146 -18.19 0.27 11.25
N LYS A 147 -18.99 1.15 11.82
CA LYS A 147 -20.34 1.49 11.36
C LYS A 147 -20.46 2.97 11.07
N LYS A 148 -21.50 3.34 10.33
CA LYS A 148 -21.90 4.73 10.15
C LYS A 148 -22.04 5.43 11.52
N GLY A 149 -21.44 6.60 11.64
CA GLY A 149 -21.41 7.40 12.86
C GLY A 149 -20.18 7.15 13.75
N ASP A 150 -19.45 6.04 13.56
CA ASP A 150 -18.19 5.82 14.26
C ASP A 150 -17.16 6.85 13.81
N VAL A 151 -16.30 7.27 14.74
CA VAL A 151 -15.34 8.36 14.53
C VAL A 151 -13.95 7.79 14.25
N VAL A 152 -13.29 8.36 13.25
CA VAL A 152 -11.89 8.09 12.92
C VAL A 152 -11.07 9.37 12.99
N GLU A 153 -9.75 9.24 13.05
CA GLU A 153 -8.83 10.37 13.08
C GLU A 153 -8.01 10.41 11.79
N LEU A 154 -8.05 11.58 11.14
CA LEU A 154 -7.36 11.85 9.88
C LEU A 154 -6.18 12.80 10.11
N SER A 155 -5.04 12.50 9.48
CA SER A 155 -3.98 13.49 9.33
C SER A 155 -4.33 14.50 8.23
N GLN A 156 -3.47 15.50 8.07
CA GLN A 156 -3.42 16.32 6.86
C GLN A 156 -3.24 15.47 5.59
N VAL A 157 -3.72 15.99 4.46
CA VAL A 157 -3.51 15.37 3.15
C VAL A 157 -2.03 15.45 2.77
N MET A 158 -1.52 14.36 2.19
CA MET A 158 -0.12 14.13 1.87
C MET A 158 0.04 13.69 0.41
N GLY A 159 1.28 13.74 -0.07
CA GLY A 159 1.63 13.29 -1.41
C GLY A 159 1.45 14.39 -2.47
N ARG A 160 2.16 14.21 -3.60
CA ARG A 160 2.17 15.17 -4.72
C ARG A 160 0.98 14.99 -5.67
N GLY A 161 0.21 13.92 -5.51
CA GLY A 161 -0.83 13.51 -6.45
C GLY A 161 -0.28 13.15 -7.83
N PHE A 162 -1.21 12.92 -8.76
CA PHE A 162 -0.95 12.70 -10.16
C PHE A 162 -1.18 13.98 -10.96
N ASP A 163 -0.34 14.20 -11.97
CA ASP A 163 -0.42 15.34 -12.87
C ASP A 163 -1.34 15.02 -14.05
N ILE A 164 -2.65 14.99 -13.77
CA ILE A 164 -3.68 14.58 -14.74
C ILE A 164 -3.85 15.64 -15.84
N ASP A 165 -3.44 16.89 -15.61
CA ASP A 165 -3.48 17.97 -16.61
C ASP A 165 -2.61 17.66 -17.85
N ARG A 166 -1.66 16.72 -17.73
CA ARG A 166 -0.84 16.27 -18.87
C ARG A 166 -1.60 15.40 -19.87
N VAL A 167 -2.74 14.86 -19.46
CA VAL A 167 -3.56 13.96 -20.27
C VAL A 167 -4.91 14.59 -20.61
N ASP A 168 -5.03 15.91 -20.46
CA ASP A 168 -6.16 16.71 -20.90
C ASP A 168 -5.90 17.29 -22.31
N PRO A 169 -6.87 17.28 -23.23
CA PRO A 169 -8.16 16.60 -23.11
C PRO A 169 -8.04 15.09 -23.39
N PRO A 170 -8.84 14.23 -22.73
CA PRO A 170 -8.69 12.78 -22.76
C PRO A 170 -8.79 12.18 -24.17
N GLU A 171 -9.49 12.82 -25.10
CA GLU A 171 -9.58 12.41 -26.50
C GLU A 171 -8.23 12.44 -27.22
N SER A 172 -7.29 13.27 -26.74
CA SER A 172 -5.92 13.32 -27.27
C SER A 172 -5.05 12.17 -26.75
N PHE A 173 -5.49 11.47 -25.71
CA PHE A 173 -4.78 10.39 -25.04
C PHE A 173 -5.67 9.15 -24.94
N PRO A 174 -5.99 8.50 -26.08
CA PRO A 174 -6.93 7.38 -26.13
C PRO A 174 -6.46 6.12 -25.37
N THR A 175 -5.23 6.11 -24.87
CA THR A 175 -4.68 5.03 -24.07
C THR A 175 -3.84 5.58 -22.93
N LEU A 176 -4.26 5.28 -21.70
CA LEU A 176 -3.50 5.54 -20.48
C LEU A 176 -2.99 4.22 -19.92
N LEU A 177 -1.66 4.11 -19.80
CA LEU A 177 -1.02 2.94 -19.23
C LEU A 177 -0.75 3.18 -17.75
N ILE A 178 -1.42 2.40 -16.91
CA ILE A 178 -1.25 2.43 -15.46
C ILE A 178 -0.44 1.21 -15.06
N PHE A 179 0.72 1.45 -14.44
CA PHE A 179 1.55 0.39 -13.89
C PHE A 179 1.45 0.43 -12.36
N ALA A 180 0.93 -0.64 -11.79
CA ALA A 180 0.86 -0.82 -10.35
C ALA A 180 1.59 -2.10 -9.94
N THR A 181 2.35 -2.07 -8.84
CA THR A 181 3.07 -3.24 -8.32
C THR A 181 2.85 -3.43 -6.82
N GLY A 182 2.86 -4.69 -6.36
CA GLY A 182 2.61 -5.05 -4.96
C GLY A 182 1.18 -4.75 -4.49
N SER A 183 1.02 -4.25 -3.26
CA SER A 183 -0.29 -3.74 -2.79
C SER A 183 -0.79 -2.50 -3.54
N GLY A 184 -0.03 -2.04 -4.54
CA GLY A 184 -0.44 -1.03 -5.52
C GLY A 184 -1.67 -1.41 -6.37
N ILE A 185 -2.21 -2.63 -6.26
CA ILE A 185 -3.56 -2.96 -6.77
C ILE A 185 -4.63 -2.06 -6.10
N ARG A 186 -4.37 -1.54 -4.88
CA ARG A 186 -5.18 -0.47 -4.27
C ARG A 186 -5.18 0.82 -5.07
N VAL A 187 -4.09 1.07 -5.82
CA VAL A 187 -3.91 2.19 -6.74
C VAL A 187 -4.59 1.91 -8.09
N GLU A 188 -4.84 0.66 -8.47
CA GLU A 188 -5.54 0.32 -9.73
C GLU A 188 -7.00 0.76 -9.69
N PHE A 189 -7.75 0.38 -8.64
CA PHE A 189 -9.12 0.87 -8.46
C PHE A 189 -9.17 2.37 -8.17
N LEU A 190 -8.19 2.89 -7.44
CA LEU A 190 -8.05 4.32 -7.17
C LEU A 190 -7.85 5.12 -8.46
N LEU A 191 -6.89 4.72 -9.30
CA LEU A 191 -6.57 5.40 -10.55
C LEU A 191 -7.64 5.19 -11.60
N LEU A 192 -8.26 4.01 -11.67
CA LEU A 192 -9.42 3.79 -12.52
C LEU A 192 -10.56 4.71 -12.09
N ARG A 193 -10.85 4.80 -10.79
CA ARG A 193 -11.88 5.68 -10.25
C ARG A 193 -11.55 7.15 -10.49
N ILE A 194 -10.30 7.58 -10.24
CA ILE A 194 -9.82 8.92 -10.57
C ILE A 194 -9.92 9.20 -12.07
N ALA A 195 -9.50 8.28 -12.94
CA ALA A 195 -9.57 8.44 -14.39
C ALA A 195 -11.02 8.55 -14.85
N ILE A 196 -11.93 7.71 -14.33
CA ILE A 196 -13.37 7.81 -14.60
C ILE A 196 -13.90 9.16 -14.15
N TYR A 197 -13.71 9.57 -12.90
CA TYR A 197 -14.30 10.83 -12.40
C TYR A 197 -13.65 12.10 -12.96
N THR A 198 -12.37 12.06 -13.34
CA THR A 198 -11.62 13.25 -13.77
C THR A 198 -11.60 13.40 -15.29
N LEU A 199 -11.50 12.29 -16.04
CA LEU A 199 -11.41 12.30 -17.50
C LEU A 199 -12.75 11.98 -18.17
N TRP A 200 -13.71 11.41 -17.45
CA TRP A 200 -15.01 11.04 -18.00
C TRP A 200 -16.15 11.34 -17.01
N PRO A 201 -16.44 12.64 -16.74
CA PRO A 201 -17.42 13.04 -15.72
C PRO A 201 -18.88 12.64 -16.04
N GLU A 202 -19.17 12.20 -17.28
CA GLU A 202 -20.50 11.72 -17.69
C GLU A 202 -20.69 10.22 -17.40
N PRO A 203 -21.82 9.76 -16.82
CA PRO A 203 -22.02 8.37 -16.48
C PRO A 203 -22.21 7.54 -17.76
N HIS A 204 -21.20 6.80 -18.18
CA HIS A 204 -21.35 5.71 -19.14
C HIS A 204 -21.10 4.36 -18.45
N PRO A 205 -21.86 3.32 -18.80
CA PRO A 205 -21.74 2.02 -18.15
C PRO A 205 -20.37 1.41 -18.48
N LEU A 206 -19.54 1.26 -17.45
CA LEU A 206 -18.23 0.60 -17.53
C LEU A 206 -18.39 -0.83 -18.05
N SER A 207 -17.93 -1.09 -19.27
CA SER A 207 -17.71 -2.45 -19.76
C SER A 207 -16.32 -2.89 -19.32
N VAL A 208 -16.27 -3.68 -18.24
CA VAL A 208 -15.04 -4.37 -17.82
C VAL A 208 -14.87 -5.60 -18.70
N MET A 209 -13.95 -5.55 -19.67
CA MET A 209 -13.57 -6.75 -20.43
C MET A 209 -12.56 -7.57 -19.62
N PRO A 210 -12.83 -8.87 -19.34
CA PRO A 210 -11.86 -9.74 -18.72
C PRO A 210 -10.76 -10.07 -19.73
N MET A 211 -9.51 -9.71 -19.39
CA MET A 211 -8.34 -10.15 -20.13
C MET A 211 -8.06 -11.61 -19.77
N LYS A 212 -8.31 -12.51 -20.72
CA LYS A 212 -7.99 -13.93 -20.60
C LYS A 212 -6.50 -14.09 -20.85
N ALA A 213 -5.78 -14.66 -19.88
CA ALA A 213 -4.41 -15.12 -20.10
C ALA A 213 -4.50 -16.50 -20.76
N ASP A 214 -3.99 -16.62 -21.99
CA ASP A 214 -3.73 -17.89 -22.66
C ASP A 214 -2.44 -18.53 -22.14
#